data_AF-A0A132CAJ4-F1
#
_entry.id   AF-A0A132CAJ4-F1
#
_cell.length_a   1.000
_cell.length_b   1.000
_cell.length_c   1.000
_cell.angle_alpha   90.00
_cell.angle_beta   90.00
_cell.angle_gamma   90.00
#
_symmetry.space_group_name_H-M   'P 1'
#
loop_
_entity.id
_entity.type
_entity.pdbx_description
1 polymer ?
#
loop_
_entity_poly.entity_id
_entity_poly.type
_entity_poly.pdbx_seq_one_letter_code
_entity_poly.pdbx_strand_id
1 'polypeptide(L)'
;MSKRKVRNPVDENPEWTDADFARARPAEEVLTELFGKDVAAKLTKPRGRPKSANPKTPLKLRIDPDIVSAYKAQGEGWQTRMNDALRDYAKSHGMM
;
A
#
# COMPACT_ATOMS: atom_id res chain seq x y z
N MET A 1 -24.64 -4.88 27.75
CA MET A 1 -23.24 -4.54 28.06
C MET A 1 -22.94 -3.14 27.55
N SER A 2 -22.75 -2.17 28.47
CA SER A 2 -22.49 -0.78 28.11
C SER A 2 -21.04 -0.64 27.65
N LYS A 3 -20.81 -0.16 26.42
CA LYS A 3 -19.47 0.12 25.92
C LYS A 3 -18.90 1.29 26.73
N ARG A 4 -17.83 1.05 27.51
CA ARG A 4 -17.06 2.14 28.13
C ARG A 4 -16.68 3.14 27.05
N LYS A 5 -17.06 4.41 27.23
CA LYS A 5 -16.64 5.52 26.37
C LYS A 5 -15.13 5.65 26.52
N VAL A 6 -14.37 5.17 25.54
CA VAL A 6 -12.92 5.41 25.47
C VAL A 6 -12.76 6.92 25.28
N ARG A 7 -12.21 7.61 26.29
CA ARG A 7 -11.82 9.02 26.15
C ARG A 7 -10.83 9.08 25.00
N ASN A 8 -11.11 9.88 23.98
CA ASN A 8 -10.24 9.98 22.82
C ASN A 8 -9.02 10.83 23.26
N PRO A 9 -7.80 10.26 23.41
CA PRO A 9 -6.68 10.97 24.03
C PRO A 9 -6.11 12.11 23.18
N VAL A 10 -6.61 12.27 21.95
CA VAL A 10 -6.16 13.26 20.98
C VAL A 10 -6.65 14.67 21.29
N ASP A 11 -7.70 14.84 22.10
CA ASP A 11 -8.28 16.17 22.39
C ASP A 11 -7.36 17.04 23.29
N GLU A 12 -6.37 16.43 23.96
CA GLU A 12 -5.41 17.11 24.86
C GLU A 12 -4.05 17.37 24.20
N ASN A 13 -3.82 16.89 22.97
CA ASN A 13 -2.56 17.10 22.28
C ASN A 13 -2.50 18.53 21.74
N PRO A 14 -1.56 19.38 22.18
CA PRO A 14 -1.45 20.73 21.66
C PRO A 14 -1.11 20.71 20.17
N GLU A 15 -1.62 21.69 19.44
CA GLU A 15 -1.24 21.91 18.05
C GLU A 15 0.26 22.20 17.96
N TRP A 16 0.94 21.55 17.01
CA TRP A 16 2.36 21.77 16.79
C TRP A 16 2.57 23.14 16.16
N THR A 17 3.43 23.94 16.77
CA THR A 17 3.85 25.24 16.26
C THR A 17 5.11 25.11 15.39
N ASP A 18 5.47 26.17 14.65
CA ASP A 18 6.72 26.20 13.88
C ASP A 18 7.96 25.99 14.75
N ALA A 19 7.91 26.43 16.01
CA ALA A 19 8.98 26.22 16.98
C ALA A 19 9.13 24.73 17.35
N ASP A 20 8.03 23.97 17.35
CA ASP A 20 8.03 22.52 17.62
C ASP A 20 8.65 21.73 16.45
N PHE A 21 8.39 22.16 15.21
CA PHE A 21 9.06 21.60 14.04
C PHE A 21 10.55 21.95 14.00
N ALA A 22 10.93 23.17 14.38
CA ALA A 22 12.32 23.61 14.40
C ALA A 22 13.20 22.81 15.38
N ARG A 23 12.60 22.34 16.50
CA ARG A 23 13.26 21.49 17.50
C ARG A 23 13.09 19.98 17.26
N ALA A 24 12.36 19.58 16.23
CA ALA A 24 12.11 18.18 15.95
C ALA A 24 13.41 17.47 15.53
N ARG A 25 13.60 16.25 16.03
CA ARG A 25 14.77 15.42 15.73
C ARG A 25 14.36 14.21 14.89
N PRO A 26 15.24 13.67 14.04
CA PRO A 26 14.98 12.44 13.31
C PRO A 26 14.60 11.30 14.26
N ALA A 27 13.56 10.54 13.91
CA ALA A 27 13.09 9.43 14.74
C ALA A 27 14.17 8.37 14.94
N GLU A 28 15.05 8.16 13.95
CA GLU A 28 16.16 7.21 14.03
C GLU A 28 17.14 7.54 15.16
N GLU A 29 17.47 8.83 15.35
CA GLU A 29 18.34 9.28 16.44
C GLU A 29 17.67 9.11 17.80
N VAL A 30 16.45 9.64 17.94
CA VAL A 30 15.71 9.63 19.20
C VAL A 30 15.38 8.21 19.65
N LEU A 31 14.93 7.34 18.74
CA LEU A 31 14.62 5.96 19.07
C LEU A 31 15.87 5.15 19.41
N THR A 32 17.01 5.44 18.78
CA THR A 32 18.29 4.80 19.11
C THR A 32 18.76 5.18 20.50
N GLU A 33 18.63 6.46 20.88
CA GLU A 33 18.95 6.94 22.24
C GLU A 33 18.04 6.32 23.30
N LEU A 34 16.73 6.21 23.03
CA LEU A 34 15.75 5.72 24.00
C LEU A 34 15.74 4.20 24.17
N PHE A 35 15.91 3.45 23.08
CA PHE A 35 15.65 2.00 23.06
C PHE A 35 16.84 1.17 22.59
N GLY A 36 17.95 1.80 22.23
CA GLY A 36 19.12 1.13 21.64
C GLY A 36 18.93 0.80 20.16
N LYS A 37 20.07 0.54 19.48
CA LYS A 37 20.14 0.38 18.02
C LYS A 37 19.22 -0.71 17.47
N ASP A 38 19.16 -1.87 18.12
CA ASP A 38 18.42 -3.03 17.60
C ASP A 38 16.90 -2.85 17.65
N VAL A 39 16.40 -2.17 18.67
CA VAL A 39 14.96 -1.89 18.82
C VAL A 39 14.57 -0.73 17.89
N ALA A 40 15.39 0.32 17.83
CA ALA A 40 15.18 1.43 16.91
C ALA A 40 15.09 0.96 15.46
N ALA A 41 16.02 0.11 15.00
CA ALA A 41 16.03 -0.42 13.64
C ALA A 41 14.79 -1.24 13.29
N LYS A 42 14.18 -1.93 14.27
CA LYS A 42 12.92 -2.66 14.05
C LYS A 42 11.71 -1.73 13.94
N LEU A 43 11.72 -0.62 14.68
CA LEU A 43 10.65 0.37 14.69
C LEU A 43 10.68 1.28 13.45
N THR A 44 11.87 1.60 12.94
CA THR A 44 12.04 2.45 11.75
C THR A 44 11.96 1.67 10.43
N LYS A 45 11.99 0.33 10.48
CA LYS A 45 11.87 -0.50 9.27
C LYS A 45 10.52 -0.22 8.58
N PRO A 46 10.52 0.15 7.29
CA PRO A 46 9.28 0.40 6.56
C PRO A 46 8.38 -0.84 6.61
N ARG A 47 7.18 -0.65 7.14
CA ARG A 47 6.16 -1.71 7.24
C ARG A 47 5.38 -1.77 5.93
N GLY A 48 5.31 -2.95 5.32
CA GLY A 48 4.53 -3.16 4.09
C GLY A 48 5.13 -4.22 3.17
N ARG A 49 4.39 -4.60 2.13
CA ARG A 49 4.91 -5.45 1.06
C ARG A 49 6.04 -4.69 0.34
N PRO A 50 7.19 -5.33 0.05
CA PRO A 50 8.23 -4.73 -0.77
C PRO A 50 7.64 -4.18 -2.07
N LYS A 51 8.11 -2.99 -2.50
CA LYS A 51 7.67 -2.38 -3.75
C LYS A 51 7.98 -3.35 -4.90
N SER A 52 6.96 -3.73 -5.68
CA SER A 52 7.17 -4.55 -6.87
C SER A 52 8.05 -3.78 -7.87
N ALA A 53 9.07 -4.45 -8.44
CA ALA A 53 9.93 -3.85 -9.46
C ALA A 53 9.17 -3.51 -10.75
N ASN A 54 8.11 -4.27 -11.06
CA ASN A 54 7.24 -4.01 -12.21
C ASN A 54 5.77 -4.13 -11.78
N PRO A 55 5.16 -3.05 -11.24
CA PRO A 55 3.76 -3.07 -10.83
C PRO A 55 2.84 -3.08 -12.06
N LYS A 56 1.67 -3.72 -11.94
CA LYS A 56 0.61 -3.62 -12.95
C LYS A 56 0.13 -2.18 -13.03
N THR A 57 0.03 -1.63 -14.24
CA THR A 57 -0.53 -0.29 -14.46
C THR A 57 -2.05 -0.33 -14.36
N PRO A 58 -2.69 0.39 -13.42
CA PRO A 58 -4.14 0.47 -13.37
C PRO A 58 -4.64 1.32 -14.55
N LEU A 59 -5.35 0.69 -15.48
CA LEU A 59 -5.96 1.36 -16.63
C LEU A 59 -7.49 1.37 -16.50
N LYS A 60 -8.12 2.51 -16.79
CA LYS A 60 -9.57 2.58 -17.01
C LYS A 60 -9.87 2.26 -18.47
N LEU A 61 -10.28 1.02 -18.75
CA LEU A 61 -10.64 0.54 -20.08
C LEU A 61 -12.12 0.10 -20.09
N ARG A 62 -12.83 0.37 -21.19
CA ARG A 62 -14.13 -0.24 -21.46
C ARG A 62 -13.90 -1.51 -22.27
N ILE A 63 -14.42 -2.63 -21.80
CA ILE A 63 -14.38 -3.94 -22.46
C ILE A 63 -15.83 -4.36 -22.68
N ASP A 64 -16.11 -5.01 -23.80
CA ASP A 64 -17.44 -5.52 -24.11
C ASP A 64 -17.93 -6.48 -23.01
N PRO A 65 -19.23 -6.41 -22.65
CA PRO A 65 -19.76 -7.12 -21.49
C PRO A 65 -19.75 -8.65 -21.64
N ASP A 66 -19.84 -9.16 -22.86
CA ASP A 66 -19.76 -10.58 -23.20
C ASP A 66 -18.35 -11.14 -22.93
N ILE A 67 -17.30 -10.41 -23.32
CA ILE A 67 -15.90 -10.76 -23.03
C ILE A 67 -15.68 -10.83 -21.53
N VAL A 68 -16.10 -9.80 -20.78
CA VAL A 68 -15.96 -9.78 -19.31
C VAL A 68 -16.71 -10.95 -18.67
N SER A 69 -17.90 -11.26 -19.18
CA SER A 69 -18.72 -12.37 -18.67
C SER A 69 -18.06 -13.73 -18.93
N ALA A 70 -17.49 -13.93 -20.13
CA ALA A 70 -16.78 -15.15 -20.50
C ALA A 70 -15.58 -15.42 -19.58
N TYR A 71 -14.77 -14.40 -19.28
CA TYR A 71 -13.64 -14.57 -18.35
C TYR A 71 -14.12 -14.78 -16.91
N LYS A 72 -15.10 -14.00 -16.43
CA LYS A 72 -15.65 -14.16 -15.07
C LYS A 72 -16.21 -15.55 -14.82
N ALA A 73 -16.83 -16.18 -15.82
CA ALA A 73 -17.35 -17.55 -15.73
C ALA A 73 -16.27 -18.59 -15.41
N GLN A 74 -14.99 -18.30 -15.68
CA GLN A 74 -13.87 -19.19 -15.34
C GLN A 74 -13.51 -19.17 -13.84
N GLY A 75 -14.17 -18.34 -13.02
CA GLY A 75 -13.98 -18.29 -11.57
C GLY A 75 -12.76 -17.48 -11.12
N GLU A 76 -12.17 -17.85 -9.98
CA GLU A 76 -11.05 -17.12 -9.37
C GLU A 76 -9.86 -16.99 -10.35
N GLY A 77 -9.23 -15.81 -10.34
CA GLY A 77 -8.10 -15.52 -11.22
C GLY A 77 -8.47 -15.13 -12.66
N TRP A 78 -9.75 -14.90 -12.98
CA TRP A 78 -10.16 -14.52 -14.34
C TRP A 78 -9.47 -13.27 -14.89
N GLN A 79 -9.16 -12.29 -14.03
CA GLN A 79 -8.41 -11.08 -14.44
C GLN A 79 -6.97 -11.41 -14.84
N THR A 80 -6.34 -12.38 -14.19
CA THR A 80 -4.99 -12.85 -14.56
C THR A 80 -5.05 -13.55 -15.91
N ARG A 81 -6.01 -14.45 -16.11
CA ARG A 81 -6.21 -15.13 -17.41
C ARG A 81 -6.48 -14.16 -18.55
N MET A 82 -7.31 -13.13 -18.31
CA MET A 82 -7.55 -12.06 -19.28
C MET A 82 -6.26 -11.28 -19.61
N ASN A 83 -5.44 -10.98 -18.60
CA ASN A 83 -4.15 -10.31 -18.81
C ASN A 83 -3.16 -11.18 -19.61
N ASP A 84 -3.13 -12.49 -19.37
CA ASP A 84 -2.26 -13.41 -20.08
C ASP A 84 -2.68 -13.54 -21.55
N ALA A 85 -3.98 -13.58 -21.83
CA ALA A 85 -4.50 -13.54 -23.20
C ALA A 85 -4.08 -12.25 -23.95
N LEU A 86 -4.13 -11.08 -23.29
CA LEU A 86 -3.64 -9.82 -23.86
C LEU A 86 -2.14 -9.87 -24.15
N ARG A 87 -1.36 -10.51 -23.27
CA ARG A 87 0.09 -10.69 -23.46
C ARG A 87 0.40 -11.61 -24.63
N ASP A 88 -0.33 -12.71 -24.76
CA ASP A 88 -0.13 -13.67 -25.85
C ASP A 88 -0.54 -13.09 -27.20
N TYR A 89 -1.60 -12.29 -27.23
CA TYR A 89 -1.97 -11.49 -28.39
C TYR A 89 -0.85 -10.50 -28.77
N ALA A 90 -0.29 -9.79 -27.79
CA ALA A 90 0.80 -8.85 -28.02
C ALA A 90 2.03 -9.52 -28.65
N LYS A 91 2.46 -10.68 -28.13
CA LYS A 91 3.59 -11.46 -28.66
C LYS A 91 3.34 -11.98 -30.07
N SER A 92 2.16 -12.56 -30.30
CA SER A 92 1.83 -13.16 -31.61
C SER A 92 1.75 -12.14 -32.75
N HIS A 93 1.59 -10.86 -32.42
CA HIS A 93 1.52 -9.75 -33.39
C HIS A 93 2.75 -8.83 -33.34
N GLY A 94 3.84 -9.26 -32.68
CA GLY A 94 5.11 -8.53 -32.64
C GLY A 94 5.05 -7.19 -31.90
N MET A 95 4.06 -6.99 -31.02
CA MET A 95 3.96 -5.82 -30.15
C MET A 95 4.81 -5.97 -28.87
N MET A 96 5.28 -7.19 -28.58
CA MET A 96 6.22 -7.57 -27.52
C MET A 96 7.15 -8.65 -28.04
#